data_AF-A0A962E9T8-F1
#
_entry.id   AF-A0A962E9T8-F1
#
_cell.length_a   1.000
_cell.length_b   1.000
_cell.length_c   1.000
_cell.angle_alpha   90.00
_cell.angle_beta   90.00
_cell.angle_gamma   90.00
#
_symmetry.space_group_name_H-M   'P 1'
#
loop_
_entity.id
_entity.type
_entity.pdbx_description
1 polymer ?
#
loop_
_entity_poly.entity_id
_entity_poly.type
_entity_poly.pdbx_seq_one_letter_code
_entity_poly.pdbx_strand_id
1 'polypeptide(L)'
;MNDRQRDLFMWPWSRRRRTGIGTRSLIGALMGALGGLIFALMLGSDPGSDGARGFDWLLARVGQLFALLALSVPGFALLGWLLVRRVFSSQERMFQQLLASGVPVPTDPPDLSSADRWPAILVTVSMLIIGGLVLAAVAFLG
;
A
#
# COMPACT_ATOMS: atom_id res chain seq x y z
N MET A 1 18.39 -1.45 20.05
CA MET A 1 16.97 -1.81 20.19
C MET A 1 16.77 -2.32 21.61
N ASN A 2 15.74 -1.85 22.34
CA ASN A 2 15.45 -2.34 23.70
C ASN A 2 14.86 -3.77 23.64
N ASP A 3 15.00 -4.57 24.69
CA ASP A 3 14.49 -5.94 24.79
C ASP A 3 12.98 -6.00 24.47
N ARG A 4 12.20 -5.07 25.01
CA ARG A 4 10.76 -4.96 24.69
C ARG A 4 10.51 -4.76 23.19
N GLN A 5 11.23 -3.84 22.54
CA GLN A 5 11.08 -3.56 21.11
C GLN A 5 11.49 -4.75 20.25
N ARG A 6 12.52 -5.47 20.70
CA ARG A 6 13.01 -6.69 20.08
C ARG A 6 11.93 -7.77 20.10
N ASP A 7 11.29 -7.99 21.23
CA ASP A 7 10.26 -9.02 21.37
C ASP A 7 8.98 -8.64 20.60
N LEU A 8 8.60 -7.36 20.64
CA LEU A 8 7.53 -6.78 19.82
C LEU A 8 7.77 -6.91 18.31
N PHE A 9 9.03 -7.00 17.87
CA PHE A 9 9.36 -7.27 16.48
C PHE A 9 9.45 -8.79 16.19
N MET A 10 10.21 -9.53 16.99
CA MET A 10 10.56 -10.93 16.78
C MET A 10 9.33 -11.83 16.79
N TRP A 11 8.43 -11.65 17.78
CA TRP A 11 7.25 -12.50 17.88
C TRP A 11 6.31 -12.33 16.68
N PRO A 12 5.84 -11.11 16.31
CA PRO A 12 4.99 -10.95 15.15
C PRO A 12 5.69 -11.33 13.84
N TRP A 13 6.97 -10.97 13.67
CA TRP A 13 7.69 -11.24 12.43
C TRP A 13 7.89 -12.73 12.19
N SER A 14 8.22 -13.51 13.23
CA SER A 14 8.41 -14.96 13.13
C SER A 14 7.19 -15.71 12.57
N ARG A 15 5.97 -15.25 12.90
CA ARG A 15 4.72 -15.74 12.30
C ARG A 15 4.51 -15.18 10.92
N ARG A 16 4.68 -13.87 10.77
CA ARG A 16 4.44 -13.13 9.54
C ARG A 16 5.28 -13.63 8.36
N ARG A 17 6.54 -14.02 8.58
CA ARG A 17 7.42 -14.51 7.51
C ARG A 17 6.99 -15.87 6.93
N ARG A 18 6.19 -16.67 7.65
CA ARG A 18 5.73 -18.01 7.20
C ARG A 18 4.85 -17.95 5.96
N THR A 19 4.11 -16.85 5.78
CA THR A 19 3.25 -16.65 4.60
C THR A 19 4.04 -16.46 3.30
N GLY A 20 5.36 -16.28 3.38
CA GLY A 20 6.25 -16.13 2.24
C GLY A 20 6.22 -14.73 1.62
N ILE A 21 7.33 -14.38 0.96
CA ILE A 21 7.45 -13.10 0.24
C ILE A 21 6.49 -13.01 -0.94
N GLY A 22 6.27 -14.11 -1.66
CA GLY A 22 5.43 -14.16 -2.86
C GLY A 22 3.99 -13.71 -2.60
N THR A 23 3.34 -14.30 -1.60
CA THR A 23 1.97 -13.97 -1.21
C THR A 23 1.83 -12.49 -0.83
N ARG A 24 2.79 -11.95 -0.08
CA ARG A 24 2.76 -10.54 0.34
C ARG A 24 2.99 -9.60 -0.82
N SER A 25 3.93 -9.92 -1.69
CA SER A 25 4.21 -9.15 -2.89
C SER A 25 3.01 -9.13 -3.83
N LEU A 26 2.25 -10.22 -3.92
CA LEU A 26 0.98 -10.27 -4.66
C LEU A 26 -0.07 -9.35 -4.03
N ILE A 27 -0.25 -9.39 -2.70
CA ILE A 27 -1.17 -8.47 -1.99
C ILE A 27 -0.74 -7.01 -2.23
N GLY A 28 0.55 -6.72 -2.15
CA GLY A 28 1.09 -5.40 -2.47
C GLY A 28 0.77 -4.97 -3.89
N ALA A 29 0.93 -5.87 -4.86
CA ALA A 29 0.59 -5.61 -6.26
C ALA A 29 -0.91 -5.35 -6.45
N LEU A 30 -1.78 -6.12 -5.79
CA LEU A 30 -3.23 -5.94 -5.85
C LEU A 30 -3.65 -4.60 -5.22
N MET A 31 -3.09 -4.23 -4.07
CA MET A 31 -3.35 -2.93 -3.44
C MET A 31 -2.85 -1.77 -4.32
N GLY A 32 -1.69 -1.95 -4.97
CA GLY A 32 -1.20 -1.01 -5.97
C GLY A 32 -2.16 -0.89 -7.16
N ALA A 33 -2.58 -2.00 -7.75
CA ALA A 33 -3.52 -2.04 -8.86
C ALA A 33 -4.84 -1.31 -8.53
N LEU A 34 -5.36 -1.49 -7.32
CA LEU A 34 -6.53 -0.77 -6.81
C LEU A 34 -6.28 0.76 -6.74
N GLY A 35 -5.10 1.17 -6.27
CA GLY A 35 -4.69 2.58 -6.30
C GLY A 35 -4.62 3.14 -7.73
N GLY A 36 -4.07 2.38 -8.68
CA GLY A 36 -4.01 2.76 -10.10
C GLY A 36 -5.39 2.85 -10.76
N LEU A 37 -6.32 1.97 -10.37
CA LEU A 37 -7.72 2.01 -10.80
C LEU A 37 -8.39 3.29 -10.31
N ILE A 38 -8.31 3.58 -9.00
CA ILE A 38 -8.87 4.81 -8.42
C ILE A 38 -8.26 6.04 -9.10
N PHE A 39 -6.94 6.05 -9.30
CA PHE A 39 -6.24 7.15 -9.98
C PHE A 39 -6.75 7.36 -11.41
N ALA A 40 -6.89 6.31 -12.21
CA ALA A 40 -7.38 6.43 -13.59
C ALA A 40 -8.84 6.90 -13.64
N LEU A 41 -9.69 6.45 -12.70
CA LEU A 41 -11.07 6.91 -12.61
C LEU A 41 -11.15 8.40 -12.21
N MET A 42 -10.28 8.85 -11.30
CA MET A 42 -10.19 10.25 -10.89
C MET A 42 -9.68 11.16 -12.01
N LEU A 43 -8.66 10.72 -12.77
CA LEU A 43 -8.15 11.51 -13.89
C LEU A 43 -9.10 11.46 -15.10
N GLY A 44 -9.84 10.37 -15.24
CA GLY A 44 -10.82 10.13 -16.28
C GLY A 44 -12.22 10.68 -15.97
N SER A 45 -12.43 11.40 -14.86
CA SER A 45 -13.72 12.03 -14.53
C SER A 45 -13.87 13.46 -15.05
N ASP A 46 -12.79 14.11 -15.48
CA ASP A 46 -12.81 15.51 -15.95
C ASP A 46 -13.58 15.64 -17.29
N PRO A 47 -14.78 16.25 -17.29
CA PRO A 47 -15.57 16.41 -18.49
C PRO A 47 -15.07 17.64 -19.24
N GLY A 48 -14.12 17.43 -20.17
CA GLY A 48 -13.67 18.49 -21.08
C GLY A 48 -14.85 19.27 -21.68
N SER A 49 -14.76 20.59 -21.62
CA SER A 49 -15.85 21.52 -21.94
C SER A 49 -16.16 21.57 -23.44
N ASP A 50 -17.47 21.72 -23.71
CA ASP A 50 -18.12 22.22 -24.92
C ASP A 50 -17.80 21.56 -26.28
N GLY A 51 -18.60 20.55 -26.62
CA GLY A 51 -18.70 19.99 -27.97
C GLY A 51 -19.88 19.02 -28.11
N ALA A 52 -20.40 18.86 -29.34
CA ALA A 52 -21.49 17.94 -29.63
C ALA A 52 -21.14 16.50 -29.20
N ARG A 53 -21.91 15.96 -28.25
CA ARG A 53 -21.70 14.62 -27.67
C ARG A 53 -22.25 13.54 -28.60
N GLY A 54 -21.50 13.22 -29.65
CA GLY A 54 -21.78 12.13 -30.58
C GLY A 54 -21.11 10.81 -30.20
N PHE A 55 -21.31 9.78 -31.03
CA PHE A 55 -20.68 8.47 -30.84
C PHE A 55 -19.14 8.54 -30.88
N ASP A 56 -18.57 9.43 -31.71
CA ASP A 56 -17.11 9.64 -31.80
C ASP A 56 -16.52 10.19 -30.50
N TRP A 57 -17.24 11.09 -29.83
CA TRP A 57 -16.85 11.60 -28.51
C TRP A 57 -16.86 10.49 -27.46
N LEU A 58 -17.89 9.63 -27.47
CA LEU A 58 -17.98 8.49 -26.55
C LEU A 58 -16.83 7.51 -26.76
N LEU A 59 -16.53 7.19 -28.03
CA LEU A 59 -15.46 6.26 -28.38
C LEU A 59 -14.08 6.82 -27.98
N ALA A 60 -13.83 8.11 -28.24
CA ALA A 60 -12.61 8.79 -27.80
C ALA A 60 -12.47 8.78 -26.27
N ARG A 61 -13.58 8.98 -25.54
CA ARG A 61 -13.57 8.96 -24.07
C ARG A 61 -13.28 7.57 -23.50
N VAL A 62 -13.90 6.54 -24.06
CA VAL A 62 -13.62 5.14 -23.67
C VAL A 62 -12.17 4.78 -23.98
N GLY A 63 -11.65 5.19 -25.14
CA GLY A 63 -10.25 4.98 -25.51
C GLY A 63 -9.27 5.65 -24.55
N GLN A 64 -9.54 6.90 -24.16
CA GLN A 64 -8.73 7.62 -23.17
C GLN A 64 -8.74 6.95 -21.80
N LEU A 65 -9.91 6.55 -21.30
CA LEU A 65 -10.03 5.85 -20.02
C LEU A 65 -9.28 4.52 -20.04
N PHE A 66 -9.39 3.77 -21.14
CA PHE A 66 -8.68 2.52 -21.33
C PHE A 66 -7.16 2.73 -21.34
N ALA A 67 -6.67 3.75 -22.04
CA ALA A 67 -5.25 4.10 -22.06
C ALA A 67 -4.73 4.46 -20.65
N LEU A 68 -5.51 5.23 -19.88
CA LEU A 68 -5.18 5.57 -18.50
C LEU A 68 -5.12 4.33 -17.60
N LEU A 69 -6.10 3.44 -17.70
CA LEU A 69 -6.14 2.18 -16.93
C LEU A 69 -4.99 1.24 -17.32
N ALA A 70 -4.73 1.10 -18.62
CA ALA A 70 -3.66 0.25 -19.15
C ALA A 70 -2.27 0.71 -18.67
N LEU A 71 -2.09 2.01 -18.42
CA LEU A 71 -0.84 2.55 -17.91
C LEU A 71 -0.79 2.55 -16.37
N SER A 72 -1.85 3.03 -15.72
CA SER A 72 -1.86 3.24 -14.27
C SER A 72 -1.88 1.94 -13.47
N VAL A 73 -2.70 0.97 -13.89
CA VAL A 73 -2.90 -0.26 -13.11
C VAL A 73 -1.60 -1.07 -13.02
N PRO A 74 -0.87 -1.36 -14.12
CA PRO A 74 0.41 -2.04 -14.03
C PRO A 74 1.48 -1.22 -13.31
N GLY A 75 1.51 0.11 -13.53
CA GLY A 75 2.47 1.01 -12.88
C GLY A 75 2.34 1.00 -11.36
N PHE A 76 1.13 1.18 -10.85
CA PHE A 76 0.89 1.16 -9.40
C PHE A 76 1.00 -0.27 -8.82
N ALA A 77 0.61 -1.31 -9.56
CA ALA A 77 0.82 -2.70 -9.13
C ALA A 77 2.31 -3.00 -8.93
N LEU A 78 3.17 -2.56 -9.86
CA LEU A 78 4.61 -2.71 -9.76
C LEU A 78 5.17 -1.95 -8.54
N LEU A 79 4.71 -0.72 -8.31
CA LEU A 79 5.10 0.07 -7.13
C LEU A 79 4.73 -0.63 -5.82
N GLY A 80 3.49 -1.12 -5.71
CA GLY A 80 3.03 -1.87 -4.54
C GLY A 80 3.85 -3.14 -4.30
N TRP A 81 4.16 -3.87 -5.37
CA TRP A 81 5.03 -5.04 -5.32
C TRP A 81 6.46 -4.73 -4.83
N LEU A 82 7.08 -3.69 -5.39
CA LEU A 82 8.45 -3.25 -5.04
C LEU A 82 8.53 -2.80 -3.57
N LEU A 83 7.56 -2.01 -3.11
CA LEU A 83 7.52 -1.52 -1.74
C LEU A 83 7.42 -2.67 -0.73
N VAL A 84 6.52 -3.61 -0.97
CA VAL A 84 6.38 -4.78 -0.08
C VAL A 84 7.65 -5.62 -0.07
N ARG A 85 8.27 -5.86 -1.24
CA ARG A 85 9.56 -6.58 -1.30
C ARG A 85 10.66 -5.87 -0.52
N ARG A 86 10.77 -4.56 -0.67
CA ARG A 86 11.77 -3.74 0.04
C ARG A 86 11.58 -3.88 1.55
N VAL A 87 10.37 -3.65 2.05
CA VAL A 87 10.05 -3.74 3.49
C VAL A 87 10.29 -5.16 4.01
N PHE A 88 9.84 -6.18 3.26
CA PHE A 88 10.06 -7.57 3.64
C PHE A 88 11.54 -7.90 3.77
N SER A 89 12.35 -7.53 2.76
CA SER A 89 13.79 -7.79 2.76
C SER A 89 14.52 -7.06 3.90
N SER A 90 14.05 -5.86 4.27
CA SER A 90 14.61 -5.08 5.37
C SER A 90 14.32 -5.76 6.71
N GLN A 91 13.06 -6.15 6.94
CA GLN A 91 12.66 -6.83 8.16
C GLN A 91 13.30 -8.22 8.29
N GLU A 92 13.42 -8.96 7.19
CA GLU A 92 14.10 -10.27 7.21
C GLU A 92 15.58 -10.13 7.55
N ARG A 93 16.28 -9.13 6.98
CA ARG A 93 17.67 -8.84 7.36
C ARG A 93 17.81 -8.55 8.86
N MET A 94 16.93 -7.71 9.40
CA MET A 94 16.94 -7.39 10.83
C MET A 94 16.67 -8.63 11.70
N PHE A 95 15.73 -9.48 11.29
CA PHE A 95 15.43 -10.72 11.98
C PHE A 95 16.61 -11.68 12.01
N GLN A 96 17.28 -11.88 10.87
CA GLN A 96 18.44 -12.76 10.77
C GLN A 96 19.63 -12.22 11.58
N GLN A 97 19.82 -10.89 11.63
CA GLN A 97 20.83 -10.27 12.49
C GLN A 97 20.58 -10.55 13.98
N LEU A 98 19.33 -10.49 14.43
CA LEU A 98 18.97 -10.78 15.82
C LEU A 98 19.20 -12.25 16.17
N LEU A 99 18.86 -13.16 15.27
CA LEU A 99 19.16 -14.59 15.43
C LEU A 99 20.68 -14.85 15.49
N ALA A 100 21.46 -14.19 14.62
CA ALA A 100 22.91 -14.32 14.60
C ALA A 100 23.56 -13.79 15.89
N SER A 101 22.95 -12.79 16.54
CA SER A 101 23.37 -12.31 17.87
C SER A 101 22.97 -13.22 19.04
N GLY A 102 22.37 -14.39 18.77
CA GLY A 102 21.96 -15.35 19.80
C GLY A 102 20.64 -15.02 20.50
N VAL A 103 19.84 -14.09 19.96
CA VAL A 103 18.54 -13.76 20.56
C VAL A 103 17.52 -14.85 20.17
N PRO A 104 16.88 -15.51 21.14
CA PRO A 104 15.84 -16.51 20.85
C PRO A 104 14.53 -15.83 20.43
N VAL A 105 13.75 -16.50 19.59
CA VAL A 105 12.39 -16.07 19.24
C VAL A 105 11.47 -16.28 20.44
N PRO A 106 10.74 -15.25 20.91
CA PRO A 106 9.79 -15.41 22.01
C PRO A 106 8.71 -16.44 21.68
N THR A 107 8.40 -17.33 22.63
CA THR A 107 7.30 -18.31 22.52
C THR A 107 5.95 -17.66 22.70
N ASP A 108 5.87 -16.74 23.66
CA ASP A 108 4.63 -16.11 24.09
C ASP A 108 4.40 -14.76 23.41
N PRO A 109 3.13 -14.42 23.11
CA PRO A 109 2.79 -13.12 22.55
C PRO A 109 3.19 -11.99 23.51
N PRO A 110 3.83 -10.92 23.01
CA PRO A 110 4.16 -9.78 23.85
C PRO A 110 2.90 -9.02 24.26
N ASP A 111 2.83 -8.61 25.52
CA ASP A 111 1.75 -7.75 26.01
C ASP A 111 1.81 -6.37 25.36
N LEU A 112 0.81 -6.08 24.52
CA LEU A 112 0.69 -4.82 23.81
C LEU A 112 0.18 -3.72 24.75
N SER A 113 1.06 -2.81 25.15
CA SER A 113 0.66 -1.58 25.85
C SER A 113 -0.08 -0.64 24.90
N SER A 114 -0.88 0.28 25.45
CA SER A 114 -1.47 1.40 24.70
C SER A 114 -0.43 2.21 23.93
N ALA A 115 0.78 2.37 24.49
CA ALA A 115 1.90 3.05 23.84
C ALA A 115 2.40 2.31 22.58
N ASP A 116 2.33 0.97 22.57
CA ASP A 116 2.79 0.16 21.44
C ASP A 116 1.82 0.23 20.24
N ARG A 117 0.60 0.75 20.45
CA ARG A 117 -0.43 0.91 19.42
C ARG A 117 -0.36 2.24 18.69
N TRP A 118 0.34 3.24 19.24
CA TRP A 118 0.43 4.58 18.67
C TRP A 118 0.91 4.62 17.21
N PRO A 119 1.93 3.83 16.80
CA PRO A 119 2.35 3.79 15.41
C PRO A 119 1.24 3.34 14.45
N ALA A 120 0.42 2.37 14.85
CA ALA A 120 -0.69 1.89 14.03
C ALA A 120 -1.79 2.95 13.91
N ILE A 121 -2.09 3.65 15.00
CA ILE A 121 -3.05 4.75 15.01
C ILE A 121 -2.57 5.87 14.09
N LEU A 122 -1.31 6.27 14.18
CA LEU A 122 -0.73 7.31 13.32
C LEU A 122 -0.83 6.94 11.84
N VAL A 123 -0.48 5.71 11.47
CA VAL A 123 -0.61 5.24 10.07
C VAL A 123 -2.08 5.30 9.61
N THR A 124 -3.02 4.90 10.47
CA THR A 124 -4.45 4.92 10.14
C THR A 124 -4.94 6.35 9.94
N VAL A 125 -4.59 7.26 10.85
CA VAL A 125 -4.93 8.69 10.77
C VAL A 125 -4.30 9.32 9.52
N SER A 126 -3.02 9.05 9.23
CA SER A 126 -2.37 9.52 8.03
C SER A 126 -3.06 9.02 6.76
N MET A 127 -3.46 7.75 6.72
CA MET A 127 -4.22 7.21 5.58
C MET A 127 -5.58 7.90 5.41
N LEU A 128 -6.30 8.16 6.50
CA LEU A 128 -7.56 8.88 6.46
C LEU A 128 -7.39 10.32 5.96
N ILE A 129 -6.36 11.03 6.43
CA ILE A 129 -6.07 12.40 6.00
C ILE A 129 -5.68 12.42 4.52
N ILE A 130 -4.78 11.55 4.08
CA ILE A 130 -4.34 11.49 2.67
C ILE A 130 -5.54 11.14 1.78
N GLY A 131 -6.33 10.13 2.14
CA GLY A 131 -7.54 9.76 1.41
C GLY A 131 -8.55 10.91 1.34
N GLY A 132 -8.77 11.60 2.46
CA GLY A 132 -9.64 12.77 2.53
C GLY A 132 -9.17 13.94 1.67
N LEU A 133 -7.87 14.25 1.69
CA LEU A 133 -7.28 15.30 0.86
C LEU A 133 -7.38 14.97 -0.63
N VAL A 134 -7.15 13.71 -1.01
CA VAL A 134 -7.31 13.25 -2.41
C VAL A 134 -8.77 13.40 -2.86
N LEU A 135 -9.73 13.00 -2.03
CA LEU A 135 -11.15 13.17 -2.33
C LEU A 135 -11.56 14.65 -2.42
N ALA A 136 -11.08 15.49 -1.51
CA ALA A 136 -11.33 16.93 -1.53
C ALA A 136 -10.72 17.59 -2.78
N ALA A 137 -9.47 17.24 -3.11
CA ALA A 137 -8.83 17.74 -4.33
C ALA A 137 -9.67 17.41 -5.57
N VAL A 138 -10.20 16.20 -5.67
CA VAL A 138 -11.11 15.84 -6.78
C VAL A 138 -12.40 16.64 -6.77
N ALA A 139 -13.03 16.82 -5.61
CA ALA A 139 -14.29 17.56 -5.52
C ALA A 139 -14.15 19.07 -5.83
N PHE A 140 -12.99 19.66 -5.58
CA PHE A 140 -12.77 21.11 -5.69
C PHE A 140 -11.88 21.54 -6.87
N LEU A 141 -11.06 20.66 -7.43
CA LEU A 141 -10.15 20.96 -8.56
C LEU A 141 -10.48 20.21 -9.85
N GLY A 142 -11.31 19.15 -9.77
CA GLY A 142 -11.81 18.40 -10.94
C GLY A 142 -13.16 18.88 -11.44
#